data_AF-A0A412Q838-F1
#
_entry.id   AF-A0A412Q838-F1
#
_cell.length_a   1.000
_cell.length_b   1.000
_cell.length_c   1.000
_cell.angle_alpha   90.00
_cell.angle_beta   90.00
_cell.angle_gamma   90.00
#
_symmetry.space_group_name_H-M   'P 1'
#
loop_
_entity.id
_entity.type
_entity.pdbx_description
1 polymer ?
#
loop_
_entity_poly.entity_id
_entity_poly.type
_entity_poly.pdbx_seq_one_letter_code
_entity_poly.pdbx_strand_id
1 'polypeptide(L)'
;KSPLEEWIYYLNTGEIPSTATAPGLEEARERLKLDSMTKDELAAYYRHLDNIVILRDNINTEREEGRAEGLEEGERKKAIEVARYLKSSGTAMELIIGATGLSKEEIEKL
;
A
#
# COMPACT_ATOMS: atom_id res chain seq x y z
N LYS A 1 13.14 38.12 -27.47
CA LYS A 1 12.69 37.06 -28.39
C LYS A 1 11.19 37.23 -28.53
N SER A 2 10.66 37.14 -29.74
CA SER A 2 9.20 37.16 -29.95
C SER A 2 8.63 35.76 -29.67
N PRO A 3 7.35 35.65 -29.27
CA PRO A 3 6.70 34.36 -29.09
C PRO A 3 6.81 33.43 -30.32
N LEU A 4 6.77 34.00 -31.53
CA LEU A 4 6.91 33.23 -32.77
C LEU A 4 8.32 32.63 -32.94
N GLU A 5 9.37 33.36 -32.55
CA GLU A 5 10.75 32.85 -32.59
C GLU A 5 10.94 31.67 -31.63
N GLU A 6 10.28 31.69 -30.48
CA GLU A 6 10.34 30.60 -29.50
C GLU A 6 9.61 29.35 -30.02
N TRP A 7 8.47 29.52 -30.69
CA TRP A 7 7.78 28.42 -31.39
C TRP A 7 8.62 27.84 -32.54
N ILE A 8 9.24 28.70 -33.36
CA ILE A 8 10.12 28.24 -34.45
C ILE A 8 11.34 27.49 -33.89
N TYR A 9 11.92 27.98 -32.78
CA TYR A 9 13.02 27.29 -32.12
C TYR A 9 12.60 25.88 -31.69
N TYR A 10 11.52 25.76 -30.93
CA TYR A 10 11.00 24.46 -30.49
C TYR A 10 10.69 23.52 -31.66
N LEU A 11 10.02 24.01 -32.71
CA LEU A 11 9.67 23.16 -33.87
C LEU A 11 10.90 22.68 -34.65
N ASN A 12 12.01 23.42 -34.62
CA ASN A 12 13.24 23.06 -35.31
C ASN A 12 14.16 22.17 -34.46
N THR A 13 14.19 22.37 -33.14
CA THR A 13 15.14 21.68 -32.25
C THR A 13 14.50 20.58 -31.41
N GLY A 14 13.18 20.60 -31.25
CA GLY A 14 12.45 19.75 -30.30
C GLY A 14 12.60 20.18 -28.84
N GLU A 15 13.36 21.24 -28.55
CA GLU A 15 13.66 21.69 -27.20
C GLU A 15 12.86 22.95 -26.82
N ILE A 16 12.28 22.95 -25.63
CA ILE A 16 11.61 24.13 -25.06
C ILE A 16 12.52 24.67 -23.95
N PRO A 17 13.20 25.82 -24.13
CA PRO A 17 14.03 26.42 -23.08
C PRO A 17 13.20 26.76 -21.84
N SER A 18 13.77 26.62 -20.63
CA SER A 18 13.07 26.97 -19.36
C SER A 18 12.68 28.45 -19.26
N THR A 19 13.30 29.31 -20.08
CA THR A 19 13.03 30.75 -20.17
C THR A 19 12.01 31.12 -21.24
N ALA A 20 11.44 30.15 -21.97
CA ALA A 20 10.41 30.40 -22.98
C ALA A 20 9.14 30.98 -22.33
N THR A 21 8.58 32.02 -22.94
CA THR A 21 7.40 32.75 -22.46
C THR A 21 6.26 32.77 -23.48
N ALA A 22 6.45 32.18 -24.66
CA ALA A 22 5.41 32.10 -25.68
C ALA A 22 4.17 31.38 -25.14
N PRO A 23 2.97 31.95 -25.33
CA PRO A 23 1.73 31.30 -24.93
C PRO A 23 1.61 29.89 -25.51
N GLY A 24 1.25 28.90 -24.69
CA GLY A 24 1.11 27.50 -25.09
C GLY A 24 2.37 26.64 -24.98
N LEU A 25 3.57 27.24 -24.90
CA LEU A 25 4.82 26.45 -24.78
C LEU A 25 5.01 25.87 -23.39
N GLU A 26 4.43 26.47 -22.36
CA GLU A 26 4.48 25.89 -21.02
C GLU A 26 3.62 24.63 -20.93
N GLU A 27 2.42 24.65 -21.50
CA GLU A 27 1.55 23.48 -21.60
C GLU A 27 2.18 22.39 -22.49
N ALA A 28 2.87 22.77 -23.57
CA ALA A 28 3.61 21.83 -24.40
C ALA A 28 4.77 21.18 -23.62
N ARG A 29 5.51 21.95 -22.81
CA ARG A 29 6.58 21.44 -21.95
C ARG A 29 6.08 20.41 -20.96
N GLU A 30 4.95 20.69 -20.30
CA GLU A 30 4.33 19.74 -19.37
C GLU A 30 3.93 18.44 -20.07
N ARG A 31 3.32 18.53 -21.27
CA ARG A 31 2.89 17.37 -22.04
C ARG A 31 4.04 16.52 -22.57
N LEU A 32 5.16 17.13 -22.91
CA LEU A 32 6.33 16.47 -23.51
C LEU A 32 7.40 16.10 -22.49
N LYS A 33 7.12 16.28 -21.19
CA LYS A 33 8.09 16.08 -20.12
C LYS A 33 8.72 14.69 -20.17
N LEU A 34 7.93 13.64 -20.43
CA LEU A 34 8.43 12.26 -20.57
C LEU A 34 9.30 12.08 -21.81
N ASP A 35 8.89 12.64 -22.95
CA ASP A 35 9.66 12.56 -24.21
C ASP A 35 10.98 13.32 -24.14
N SER A 36 11.04 14.37 -23.31
CA SER A 36 12.24 15.16 -23.05
C SER A 36 13.21 14.53 -22.04
N MET A 37 12.83 13.43 -21.39
CA MET A 37 13.69 12.74 -20.42
C MET A 37 14.83 12.00 -21.11
N THR A 38 16.00 12.00 -20.48
CA THR A 38 17.07 11.06 -20.81
C THR A 38 16.64 9.62 -20.53
N LYS A 39 17.36 8.65 -21.09
CA LYS A 39 17.09 7.22 -20.84
C LYS A 39 17.14 6.87 -19.34
N ASP A 40 18.07 7.48 -18.60
CA ASP A 40 18.24 7.24 -17.17
C ASP A 40 17.10 7.85 -16.36
N GLU A 41 16.67 9.07 -16.69
CA GLU A 41 15.52 9.72 -16.06
C GLU A 41 14.21 8.96 -16.33
N LEU A 42 14.00 8.53 -17.58
CA LEU A 42 12.82 7.76 -17.95
C LEU A 42 12.80 6.39 -17.24
N ALA A 43 13.93 5.71 -17.15
CA ALA A 43 14.06 4.46 -16.40
C ALA A 43 13.81 4.67 -14.89
N ALA A 44 14.29 5.77 -14.31
CA ALA A 44 14.03 6.12 -12.92
C ALA A 44 12.54 6.42 -12.68
N TYR A 45 11.89 7.12 -13.61
CA TYR A 45 10.45 7.40 -13.55
C TYR A 45 9.60 6.13 -13.55
N TYR A 46 9.84 5.22 -14.49
CA TYR A 46 9.09 3.95 -14.53
C TYR A 46 9.36 3.08 -13.31
N ARG A 47 10.62 2.99 -12.86
CA ARG A 47 10.94 2.29 -11.61
C ARG A 47 10.21 2.88 -10.42
N HIS A 48 10.06 4.20 -10.35
CA HIS A 48 9.30 4.85 -9.29
C HIS A 48 7.81 4.48 -9.36
N LEU A 49 7.21 4.48 -10.56
CA LEU A 49 5.82 4.03 -10.74
C LEU A 49 5.62 2.57 -10.32
N ASP A 50 6.53 1.68 -10.74
CA ASP A 50 6.50 0.27 -10.35
C ASP A 50 6.58 0.13 -8.82
N ASN A 51 7.49 0.86 -8.18
CA ASN A 51 7.63 0.87 -6.73
C ASN A 51 6.34 1.34 -6.03
N ILE A 52 5.64 2.35 -6.55
CA ILE A 52 4.36 2.80 -5.99
C ILE A 52 3.31 1.69 -6.06
N VAL A 53 3.19 1.03 -7.20
CA VAL A 53 2.21 -0.05 -7.39
C VAL A 53 2.51 -1.21 -6.45
N ILE A 54 3.78 -1.65 -6.40
CA ILE A 54 4.24 -2.71 -5.50
C ILE A 54 3.96 -2.36 -4.04
N LEU A 55 4.31 -1.13 -3.62
CA LEU A 55 4.07 -0.69 -2.24
C LEU A 55 2.59 -0.70 -1.88
N ARG A 56 1.72 -0.25 -2.80
CA ARG A 56 0.28 -0.28 -2.58
C ARG A 56 -0.23 -1.70 -2.41
N ASP A 57 0.23 -2.62 -3.25
CA ASP A 57 -0.21 -4.02 -3.20
C ASP A 57 0.29 -4.69 -1.91
N ASN A 58 1.55 -4.46 -1.52
CA ASN A 58 2.07 -4.91 -0.23
C ASN A 58 1.23 -4.40 0.95
N ILE A 59 0.89 -3.10 0.97
CA ILE A 59 0.06 -2.53 2.05
C ILE A 59 -1.30 -3.23 2.15
N ASN A 60 -1.91 -3.58 1.01
CA ASN A 60 -3.20 -4.27 1.00
C ASN A 60 -3.05 -5.69 1.55
N THR A 61 -2.08 -6.46 1.05
CA THR A 61 -1.81 -7.82 1.52
C THR A 61 -1.53 -7.85 3.02
N GLU A 62 -0.60 -7.04 3.50
CA GLU A 62 -0.21 -6.97 4.91
C GLU A 62 -1.39 -6.56 5.81
N ARG A 63 -2.29 -5.70 5.32
CA ARG A 63 -3.50 -5.32 6.07
C ARG A 63 -4.49 -6.48 6.15
N GLU A 64 -4.67 -7.23 5.07
CA GLU A 64 -5.56 -8.39 5.04
C GLU A 64 -5.05 -9.50 5.94
N GLU A 65 -3.75 -9.83 5.84
CA GLU A 65 -3.09 -10.81 6.70
C GLU A 65 -3.15 -10.38 8.17
N GLY A 66 -2.75 -9.14 8.49
CA GLY A 66 -2.79 -8.63 9.86
C GLY A 66 -4.21 -8.60 10.45
N ARG A 67 -5.24 -8.38 9.62
CA ARG A 67 -6.64 -8.48 10.07
C ARG A 67 -7.05 -9.92 10.35
N ALA A 68 -6.65 -10.87 9.50
CA ALA A 68 -6.95 -12.27 9.67
C ALA A 68 -6.26 -12.84 10.93
N GLU A 69 -4.95 -12.61 11.07
CA GLU A 69 -4.19 -13.00 12.26
C GLU A 69 -4.74 -12.34 13.53
N GLY A 70 -5.07 -11.05 13.47
CA GLY A 70 -5.65 -10.33 14.60
C GLY A 70 -7.01 -10.88 15.04
N LEU A 71 -7.83 -11.36 14.10
CA LEU A 71 -9.10 -12.00 14.40
C LEU A 71 -8.88 -13.37 15.07
N GLU A 72 -8.01 -14.21 14.50
CA GLU A 72 -7.71 -15.54 15.06
C GLU A 72 -7.12 -15.43 16.47
N GLU A 73 -6.13 -14.56 16.66
CA GLU A 73 -5.50 -14.34 17.96
C GLU A 73 -6.49 -13.73 18.97
N GLY A 74 -7.38 -12.85 18.51
CA GLY A 74 -8.45 -12.28 19.32
C GLY A 74 -9.45 -13.35 19.80
N GLU A 75 -9.91 -14.19 18.88
CA GLU A 75 -10.81 -15.31 19.19
C GLU A 75 -10.15 -16.31 20.15
N ARG A 76 -8.88 -16.65 19.92
CA ARG A 76 -8.12 -17.56 20.80
C ARG A 76 -7.96 -16.98 22.20
N LYS A 77 -7.54 -15.71 22.32
CA LYS A 77 -7.42 -15.03 23.62
C LYS A 77 -8.76 -14.98 24.35
N LYS A 78 -9.84 -14.71 23.63
CA LYS A 78 -11.18 -14.67 24.23
C LYS A 78 -11.62 -16.04 24.71
N ALA A 79 -11.39 -17.09 23.92
CA ALA A 79 -11.66 -18.47 24.32
C ALA A 79 -10.92 -18.85 25.61
N ILE A 80 -9.63 -18.49 25.73
CA ILE A 80 -8.82 -18.73 26.92
C ILE A 80 -9.35 -17.95 28.14
N GLU A 81 -9.72 -16.68 27.98
CA GLU A 81 -10.29 -15.86 29.05
C GLU A 81 -11.59 -16.47 29.58
N VAL A 82 -12.49 -16.87 28.66
CA VAL A 82 -13.76 -17.52 29.00
C VAL A 82 -13.50 -18.86 29.70
N ALA A 83 -12.57 -19.68 29.20
CA ALA A 83 -12.24 -20.97 29.81
C ALA A 83 -11.71 -20.82 31.23
N ARG A 84 -10.83 -19.85 31.49
CA ARG A 84 -10.32 -19.55 32.84
C ARG A 84 -11.45 -19.18 33.80
N TYR A 85 -12.37 -18.33 33.37
CA TYR A 85 -13.51 -17.92 34.17
C TYR A 85 -14.47 -19.08 34.47
N LEU A 86 -14.80 -19.89 33.46
CA LEU A 86 -15.69 -21.03 33.63
C LEU A 86 -15.07 -22.11 34.52
N LYS A 87 -13.76 -22.35 34.39
CA LYS A 87 -12.99 -23.28 35.22
C LYS A 87 -12.98 -22.83 36.68
N SER A 88 -12.71 -21.54 36.95
CA SER A 88 -12.73 -21.00 38.31
C SER A 88 -14.13 -20.99 38.95
N SER A 89 -15.17 -20.95 38.11
CA SER A 89 -16.57 -21.03 38.54
C SER A 89 -17.07 -22.48 38.76
N GLY A 90 -16.21 -23.48 38.59
CA GLY A 90 -16.57 -24.90 38.80
C GLY A 90 -17.44 -25.50 37.69
N THR A 91 -17.43 -24.90 36.49
CA THR A 91 -18.18 -25.40 35.34
C THR A 91 -17.63 -26.75 34.89
N ALA A 92 -18.52 -27.66 34.46
CA ALA A 92 -18.11 -28.99 33.97
C ALA A 92 -17.21 -28.88 32.73
N MET A 93 -16.16 -29.69 32.68
CA MET A 93 -15.15 -29.69 31.60
C MET A 93 -15.77 -29.73 30.20
N GLU A 94 -16.74 -30.60 29.97
CA GLU A 94 -17.45 -30.74 28.68
C GLU A 94 -18.13 -29.44 28.22
N LEU A 95 -18.68 -28.66 29.16
CA LEU A 95 -19.31 -27.38 28.84
C LEU A 95 -18.27 -26.30 28.53
N ILE A 96 -17.10 -26.34 29.17
CA ILE A 96 -16.00 -25.42 28.88
C ILE A 96 -15.46 -25.70 27.47
N ILE A 97 -15.24 -26.97 27.13
CA ILE A 97 -14.85 -27.39 25.77
C ILE A 97 -15.87 -26.89 24.75
N GLY A 98 -17.16 -27.15 24.97
CA GLY A 98 -18.22 -26.69 24.05
C GLY A 98 -18.33 -25.17 23.90
N ALA A 99 -18.10 -24.41 24.98
CA ALA A 99 -18.21 -22.95 24.97
C ALA A 99 -17.00 -22.23 24.36
N THR A 100 -15.82 -22.86 24.40
CA THR A 100 -14.55 -22.21 24.05
C THR A 100 -13.84 -22.83 22.85
N GLY A 101 -14.20 -24.06 22.48
CA GLY A 101 -13.53 -24.83 21.43
C GLY A 101 -12.13 -25.32 21.79
N LEU A 102 -11.66 -25.07 23.02
CA LEU A 102 -10.36 -25.54 23.50
C LEU A 102 -10.38 -27.03 23.81
N SER A 103 -9.23 -27.69 23.63
CA SER A 103 -9.05 -29.08 24.02
C SER A 103 -9.06 -29.23 25.54
N LYS A 104 -9.36 -30.45 26.01
CA LYS A 104 -9.29 -30.77 27.43
C LYS A 104 -7.90 -30.48 28.00
N GLU A 105 -6.84 -30.86 27.28
CA GLU A 105 -5.45 -30.64 27.68
C GLU A 105 -5.09 -29.15 27.75
N GLU A 106 -5.62 -28.32 26.85
CA GLU A 106 -5.46 -26.88 26.90
C GLU A 106 -6.14 -26.31 28.15
N ILE A 107 -7.38 -26.68 28.41
CA ILE A 107 -8.14 -26.22 29.59
C ILE A 107 -7.50 -26.69 30.89
N GLU A 108 -6.96 -27.91 30.94
CA GLU A 108 -6.25 -28.43 32.12
C GLU A 108 -5.02 -27.61 32.47
N LYS A 109 -4.32 -27.06 31.46
CA LYS A 109 -3.13 -26.20 31.61
C LYS A 109 -3.44 -24.74 31.96
N LEU A 110 -4.69 -24.29 31.84
CA LEU A 110 -5.13 -22.92 32.20
C LEU A 110 -5.27 -22.71 33.70
#